data_AF-A0A4Y7MEL6-F1
#
_entry.id   AF-A0A4Y7MEL6-F1
#
_cell.length_a   1.000
_cell.length_b   1.000
_cell.length_c   1.000
_cell.angle_alpha   90.00
_cell.angle_beta   90.00
_cell.angle_gamma   90.00
#
_symmetry.space_group_name_H-M   'P 1'
#
loop_
_entity.id
_entity.type
_entity.pdbx_description
1 polymer ?
#
loop_
_entity_poly.entity_id
_entity_poly.type
_entity_poly.pdbx_seq_one_letter_code
_entity_poly.pdbx_strand_id
1 'polypeptide(L)'
;MKLDSVKAAFGICDSGNDMSRRFRDTTQPFCNLVDAVAMAAPDVPHQIYKGMLTKQVKAVKTFSFGTSLIGIGMQPILYEHISAPESSLPLMVALYSAVGIFTFVTPFLIHFVTKKYVTDIMFDPATEQYQASAYKFFPIKRKITFKLEDITVPDVPGAFTTLCVKNIPLLCSPSDFLYPKHYIKFMGYDKPVDYQLSTPKEQNKDNTKS
;
A
#
# COMPACT_ATOMS: atom_id res chain seq x y z
N MET A 1 22.79 49.96 56.36
CA MET A 1 23.73 49.01 55.73
C MET A 1 24.67 49.81 54.85
N LYS A 2 25.97 49.70 55.11
CA LYS A 2 27.08 50.46 54.55
C LYS A 2 27.97 49.42 53.85
N LEU A 3 28.41 49.65 52.61
CA LEU A 3 29.81 49.60 52.13
C LEU A 3 29.91 49.38 50.62
N ASP A 4 30.57 50.32 49.98
CA ASP A 4 31.20 50.28 48.67
C ASP A 4 32.43 49.35 48.64
N SER A 5 32.67 48.67 47.52
CA SER A 5 33.96 48.05 47.09
C SER A 5 33.71 47.19 45.84
N VAL A 6 34.46 47.18 44.74
CA VAL A 6 35.73 47.78 44.35
C VAL A 6 35.75 47.85 42.81
N LYS A 7 36.33 48.94 42.32
CA LYS A 7 36.67 49.25 40.93
C LYS A 7 37.96 48.51 40.53
N ALA A 8 38.07 48.18 39.24
CA ALA A 8 39.31 47.93 38.47
C ALA A 8 39.87 46.50 38.40
N ALA A 9 39.83 45.94 37.19
CA ALA A 9 41.00 45.50 36.40
C ALA A 9 40.47 45.08 35.00
N PHE A 10 40.66 45.91 33.98
CA PHE A 10 41.69 45.77 32.93
C PHE A 10 41.52 44.56 31.99
N GLY A 11 41.45 44.85 30.68
CA GLY A 11 41.47 43.86 29.58
C GLY A 11 40.38 44.17 28.54
N ILE A 12 40.45 45.31 27.83
CA ILE A 12 41.06 45.42 26.50
C ILE A 12 40.83 44.17 25.63
N CYS A 13 39.94 44.34 24.65
CA CYS A 13 39.87 43.57 23.41
C CYS A 13 41.27 43.30 22.86
N ASP A 14 41.58 42.03 22.61
CA ASP A 14 42.53 41.64 21.57
C ASP A 14 41.84 40.68 20.60
N SER A 15 41.94 41.04 19.32
CA SER A 15 41.35 40.35 18.18
C SER A 15 42.24 39.18 17.81
N GLY A 16 41.93 38.00 18.35
CA GLY A 16 42.67 36.76 18.10
C GLY A 16 41.83 35.74 17.35
N ASN A 17 41.88 35.82 16.03
CA ASN A 17 41.44 34.83 15.04
C ASN A 17 41.55 33.36 15.51
N ASP A 18 40.45 32.66 15.79
CA ASP A 18 40.43 31.19 15.81
C ASP A 18 39.12 30.63 15.24
N MET A 19 38.97 30.85 13.93
CA MET A 19 37.90 30.33 13.08
C MET A 19 38.14 28.86 12.67
N SER A 20 38.92 28.08 13.44
CA SER A 20 39.34 26.73 13.03
C SER A 20 38.76 25.60 13.87
N ARG A 21 37.99 25.89 14.93
CA ARG A 21 37.38 24.84 15.79
C ARG A 21 35.90 24.58 15.55
N ARG A 22 35.31 25.17 14.50
CA ARG A 22 33.90 25.00 14.11
C ARG A 22 33.71 24.13 12.86
N PHE A 23 34.75 23.42 12.44
CA PHE A 23 34.79 22.64 11.19
C PHE A 23 35.10 21.16 11.42
N ARG A 24 34.57 20.57 12.50
CA ARG A 24 34.69 19.13 12.75
C ARG A 24 33.43 18.45 13.28
N ASP A 25 32.25 19.04 13.07
CA ASP A 25 31.01 18.49 13.63
C ASP A 25 29.79 18.56 12.67
N THR A 26 30.03 18.51 11.35
CA THR A 26 28.92 18.56 10.36
C THR A 26 29.01 17.48 9.28
N THR A 27 29.93 16.52 9.43
CA THR A 27 30.06 15.37 8.50
C THR A 27 29.58 14.05 9.12
N GLN A 28 28.72 14.08 10.14
CA GLN A 28 28.04 12.91 10.70
C GLN A 28 26.51 13.07 10.83
N PRO A 29 25.77 13.24 9.72
CA PRO A 29 24.40 12.72 9.73
C PRO A 29 24.11 11.70 8.62
N PHE A 30 25.02 11.50 7.65
CA PHE A 30 24.72 10.66 6.50
C PHE A 30 25.07 9.16 6.67
N CYS A 31 26.03 8.79 7.53
CA CYS A 31 26.34 7.37 7.76
C CYS A 31 25.24 6.63 8.54
N ASN A 32 24.63 7.30 9.54
CA ASN A 32 23.56 6.70 10.32
C ASN A 32 22.26 6.47 9.52
N LEU A 33 22.07 7.17 8.39
CA LEU A 33 20.90 7.00 7.55
C LEU A 33 21.02 5.75 6.65
N VAL A 34 22.22 5.42 6.19
CA VAL A 34 22.47 4.21 5.39
C VAL A 34 22.53 2.95 6.24
N ASP A 35 23.05 3.03 7.47
CA ASP A 35 22.97 1.92 8.43
C ASP A 35 21.54 1.69 8.93
N ALA A 36 20.70 2.74 9.03
CA ALA A 36 19.28 2.60 9.33
C ALA A 36 18.46 2.01 8.16
N VAL A 37 18.90 2.19 6.91
CA VAL A 37 18.27 1.57 5.72
C VAL A 37 18.66 0.09 5.60
N ALA A 38 19.79 -0.32 6.20
CA ALA A 38 20.22 -1.70 6.32
C ALA A 38 19.73 -2.35 7.63
N MET A 39 18.46 -2.19 7.99
CA MET A 39 17.87 -3.03 9.03
C MET A 39 17.97 -4.50 8.58
N ALA A 40 18.89 -5.26 9.18
CA ALA A 40 18.88 -6.70 9.10
C ALA A 40 17.49 -7.17 9.52
N ALA A 41 16.83 -7.96 8.66
CA ALA A 41 15.50 -8.48 8.94
C ALA A 41 15.57 -9.26 10.27
N PRO A 42 14.68 -8.99 11.23
CA PRO A 42 14.73 -9.64 12.53
C PRO A 42 14.40 -11.14 12.38
N ASP A 43 15.04 -11.98 13.20
CA ASP A 43 14.86 -13.45 13.21
C ASP A 43 13.54 -13.90 13.88
N VAL A 44 12.60 -12.97 14.05
CA VAL A 44 11.26 -13.24 14.58
C VAL A 44 10.22 -12.89 13.52
N PRO A 45 9.01 -13.48 13.57
CA PRO A 45 7.94 -13.14 12.65
C PRO A 45 7.69 -11.62 12.64
N HIS A 46 7.86 -11.01 11.47
CA HIS A 46 7.79 -9.55 11.33
C HIS A 46 7.00 -9.15 10.10
N GLN A 47 6.46 -7.93 10.15
CA GLN A 47 5.74 -7.35 9.02
C GLN A 47 6.75 -6.87 7.97
N ILE A 48 6.58 -7.32 6.73
CA ILE A 48 7.45 -6.94 5.61
C ILE A 48 6.78 -5.96 4.64
N TYR A 49 5.44 -5.87 4.69
CA TYR A 49 4.64 -5.04 3.80
C TYR A 49 3.47 -4.41 4.54
N LYS A 50 3.23 -3.13 4.28
CA LYS A 50 2.08 -2.39 4.83
C LYS A 50 1.46 -1.54 3.74
N GLY A 51 0.34 -2.02 3.20
CA GLY A 51 -0.30 -1.32 2.10
C GLY A 51 -0.88 0.03 2.54
N MET A 52 -0.48 1.12 1.90
CA MET A 52 -0.92 2.48 2.25
C MET A 52 -2.42 2.73 2.02
N LEU A 53 -3.02 2.10 1.00
CA LEU A 53 -4.45 2.19 0.69
C LEU A 53 -5.34 1.42 1.68
N THR A 54 -4.78 0.68 2.65
CA THR A 54 -5.57 -0.17 3.56
C THR A 54 -6.64 0.63 4.31
N LYS A 55 -6.29 1.83 4.79
CA LYS A 55 -7.23 2.71 5.49
C LYS A 55 -8.33 3.20 4.56
N GLN A 56 -7.97 3.60 3.34
CA GLN A 56 -8.90 4.08 2.33
C GLN A 56 -9.87 2.96 1.91
N VAL A 57 -9.36 1.77 1.61
CA VAL A 57 -10.16 0.58 1.29
C VAL A 57 -11.15 0.25 2.40
N LYS A 58 -10.74 0.32 3.66
CA LYS A 58 -11.64 0.11 4.80
C LYS A 58 -12.71 1.22 4.87
N ALA A 59 -12.30 2.49 4.73
CA ALA A 59 -13.21 3.63 4.77
C ALA A 59 -14.26 3.56 3.67
N VAL A 60 -13.87 3.31 2.42
CA VAL A 60 -14.82 3.20 1.30
C VAL A 60 -15.76 2.01 1.49
N LYS A 61 -15.30 0.87 2.02
CA LYS A 61 -16.19 -0.26 2.32
C LYS A 61 -17.20 0.07 3.41
N THR A 62 -16.76 0.64 4.53
CA THR A 62 -17.66 0.99 5.64
C THR A 62 -18.65 2.08 5.22
N PHE A 63 -18.18 3.10 4.50
CA PHE A 63 -19.03 4.17 3.99
C PHE A 63 -20.08 3.63 3.02
N SER A 64 -19.65 2.85 2.03
CA SER A 64 -20.56 2.24 1.03
C SER A 64 -21.59 1.33 1.68
N PHE A 65 -21.16 0.51 2.65
CA PHE A 65 -22.06 -0.37 3.40
C PHE A 65 -23.05 0.45 4.25
N GLY A 66 -22.59 1.50 4.91
CA GLY A 66 -23.43 2.42 5.68
C GLY A 66 -24.48 3.13 4.81
N THR A 67 -24.08 3.73 3.69
CA THR A 67 -25.01 4.39 2.75
C THR A 67 -26.03 3.40 2.19
N SER A 68 -25.62 2.17 1.88
CA SER A 68 -26.54 1.12 1.42
C SER A 68 -27.56 0.73 2.49
N LEU A 69 -27.13 0.55 3.74
CA LEU A 69 -28.02 0.25 4.86
C LEU A 69 -29.00 1.39 5.16
N ILE A 70 -28.54 2.64 5.08
CA ILE A 70 -29.40 3.81 5.23
C ILE A 70 -30.44 3.85 4.09
N GLY A 71 -30.01 3.58 2.85
CA GLY A 71 -30.92 3.53 1.69
C GLY A 71 -32.04 2.50 1.85
N ILE A 72 -31.71 1.30 2.35
CA ILE A 72 -32.71 0.27 2.67
C ILE A 72 -33.59 0.69 3.87
N GLY A 73 -32.97 1.22 4.93
CA GLY A 73 -33.70 1.67 6.13
C GLY A 73 -34.61 2.89 5.89
N MET A 74 -34.38 3.65 4.82
CA MET A 74 -35.19 4.80 4.44
C MET A 74 -36.43 4.41 3.60
N GLN A 75 -36.51 3.17 3.11
CA GLN A 75 -37.68 2.66 2.38
C GLN A 75 -39.03 2.82 3.11
N PRO A 76 -39.17 2.55 4.44
CA PRO A 76 -40.43 2.76 5.15
C PRO A 76 -40.87 4.23 5.19
N ILE A 77 -39.93 5.16 5.40
CA ILE A 77 -40.21 6.61 5.39
C ILE A 77 -40.66 7.04 3.99
N LEU A 78 -39.99 6.51 2.96
CA LEU A 78 -40.30 6.85 1.58
C LEU A 78 -41.68 6.31 1.15
N TYR A 79 -42.10 5.15 1.67
CA TYR A 79 -43.42 4.57 1.41
C TYR A 79 -44.57 5.43 1.96
N GLU A 80 -44.40 6.02 3.16
CA GLU A 80 -45.36 6.97 3.71
C GLU A 80 -45.49 8.22 2.83
N HIS A 81 -44.38 8.71 2.29
CA HIS A 81 -44.38 9.87 1.40
C HIS A 81 -44.96 9.59 0.00
N ILE A 82 -44.85 8.36 -0.52
CA ILE A 82 -45.50 7.98 -1.80
C ILE A 82 -47.03 7.97 -1.67
N SER A 83 -47.54 7.65 -0.48
CA SER A 83 -48.97 7.63 -0.19
C SER A 83 -49.55 9.04 0.01
N ALA A 84 -48.70 10.07 0.10
CA ALA A 84 -49.10 11.46 0.24
C ALA A 84 -49.46 12.08 -1.12
N PRO A 85 -50.58 12.82 -1.24
CA PRO A 85 -51.02 13.45 -2.49
C PRO A 85 -50.04 14.45 -3.11
N GLU A 86 -49.12 15.00 -2.31
CA GLU A 86 -48.20 16.09 -2.68
C GLU A 86 -46.83 15.59 -3.21
N SER A 87 -46.65 14.29 -3.43
CA SER A 87 -45.35 13.73 -3.80
C SER A 87 -45.02 13.93 -5.28
N SER A 88 -43.82 14.45 -5.57
CA SER A 88 -43.35 14.64 -6.94
C SER A 88 -42.73 13.34 -7.49
N LEU A 89 -43.35 12.75 -8.52
CA LEU A 89 -42.86 11.53 -9.18
C LEU A 89 -41.38 11.60 -9.63
N PRO A 90 -40.87 12.72 -10.20
CA PRO A 90 -39.47 12.81 -10.60
C PRO A 90 -38.49 12.69 -9.43
N LEU A 91 -38.82 13.27 -8.27
CA LEU A 91 -38.00 13.20 -7.07
C LEU A 91 -37.91 11.76 -6.55
N MET A 92 -39.03 11.04 -6.55
CA MET A 92 -39.05 9.63 -6.14
C MET A 92 -38.16 8.78 -7.04
N VAL A 93 -38.32 8.90 -8.36
CA VAL A 93 -37.48 8.15 -9.32
C VAL A 93 -35.99 8.46 -9.12
N ALA A 94 -35.64 9.72 -8.89
CA ALA A 94 -34.26 10.12 -8.61
C ALA A 94 -33.73 9.49 -7.30
N LEU A 95 -34.51 9.50 -6.22
CA LEU A 95 -34.12 8.91 -4.93
C LEU A 95 -33.98 7.38 -5.01
N TYR A 96 -34.95 6.68 -5.60
CA TYR A 96 -34.91 5.23 -5.75
C TYR A 96 -33.77 4.77 -6.66
N SER A 97 -33.51 5.49 -7.76
CA SER A 97 -32.39 5.18 -8.64
C SER A 97 -31.05 5.40 -7.95
N ALA A 98 -30.88 6.51 -7.23
CA ALA A 98 -29.68 6.76 -6.43
C ALA A 98 -29.47 5.67 -5.38
N VAL A 99 -30.49 5.34 -4.58
CA VAL A 99 -30.43 4.27 -3.58
C VAL A 99 -30.13 2.92 -4.22
N GLY A 100 -30.75 2.59 -5.35
CA GLY A 100 -30.52 1.34 -6.08
C GLY A 100 -29.07 1.21 -6.55
N ILE A 101 -28.52 2.27 -7.16
CA ILE A 101 -27.12 2.30 -7.58
C ILE A 101 -26.20 2.13 -6.37
N PHE A 102 -26.42 2.90 -5.30
CA PHE A 102 -25.56 2.80 -4.12
C PHE A 102 -25.63 1.41 -3.45
N THR A 103 -26.81 0.81 -3.38
CA THR A 103 -27.06 -0.50 -2.76
C THR A 103 -26.43 -1.66 -3.52
N PHE A 104 -26.39 -1.62 -4.86
CA PHE A 104 -25.91 -2.76 -5.66
C PHE A 104 -24.57 -2.53 -6.36
N VAL A 105 -24.40 -1.37 -6.99
CA VAL A 105 -23.20 -1.07 -7.79
C VAL A 105 -21.98 -0.88 -6.89
N THR A 106 -22.15 -0.17 -5.78
CA THR A 106 -21.04 0.14 -4.86
C THR A 106 -20.42 -1.11 -4.20
N PRO A 107 -21.18 -2.04 -3.59
CA PRO A 107 -20.57 -3.24 -3.03
C PRO A 107 -19.91 -4.12 -4.10
N PHE A 108 -20.41 -4.11 -5.35
CA PHE A 108 -19.80 -4.85 -6.45
C PHE A 108 -18.47 -4.21 -6.91
N LEU A 109 -18.45 -2.91 -7.24
CA LEU A 109 -17.26 -2.19 -7.69
C LEU A 109 -16.15 -2.23 -6.64
N ILE A 110 -16.50 -1.88 -5.40
CA ILE A 110 -15.52 -1.87 -4.30
C ILE A 110 -15.04 -3.30 -4.03
N HIS A 111 -15.89 -4.32 -4.07
CA HIS A 111 -15.44 -5.70 -3.89
C HIS A 111 -14.45 -6.12 -5.00
N PHE A 112 -14.74 -5.81 -6.25
CA PHE A 112 -13.90 -6.21 -7.39
C PHE A 112 -12.47 -5.65 -7.28
N VAL A 113 -12.35 -4.35 -6.98
CA VAL A 113 -11.04 -3.68 -6.87
C VAL A 113 -10.31 -4.14 -5.60
N THR A 114 -11.00 -4.17 -4.46
CA THR A 114 -10.35 -4.38 -3.15
C THR A 114 -10.05 -5.85 -2.84
N LYS A 115 -10.68 -6.81 -3.51
CA LYS A 115 -10.43 -8.25 -3.30
C LYS A 115 -9.00 -8.64 -3.62
N LYS A 116 -8.37 -7.96 -4.58
CA LYS A 116 -6.98 -8.20 -5.00
C LYS A 116 -5.97 -7.43 -4.14
N TYR A 117 -6.41 -6.44 -3.37
CA TYR A 117 -5.53 -5.58 -2.60
C TYR A 117 -5.02 -6.26 -1.33
N VAL A 118 -3.70 -6.31 -1.18
CA VAL A 118 -3.03 -6.82 0.03
C VAL A 118 -2.90 -5.71 1.06
N THR A 119 -3.32 -5.96 2.29
CA THR A 119 -3.27 -4.98 3.39
C THR A 119 -1.94 -5.04 4.15
N ASP A 120 -1.47 -6.25 4.42
CA ASP A 120 -0.25 -6.51 5.15
C ASP A 120 0.33 -7.87 4.72
N ILE A 121 1.65 -7.99 4.77
CA ILE A 121 2.34 -9.28 4.61
C ILE A 121 3.27 -9.45 5.80
N MET A 122 3.14 -10.59 6.48
CA MET A 122 4.07 -11.03 7.51
C MET A 122 4.98 -12.12 6.95
N PHE A 123 6.25 -12.09 7.35
CA PHE A 123 7.21 -13.13 7.05
C PHE A 123 7.65 -13.79 8.33
N ASP A 124 7.69 -15.12 8.32
CA ASP A 124 8.24 -15.94 9.39
C ASP A 124 9.58 -16.53 8.93
N PRO A 125 10.72 -16.07 9.49
CA PRO A 125 12.04 -16.58 9.12
C PRO A 125 12.28 -18.03 9.53
N ALA A 126 11.60 -18.54 10.57
CA ALA A 126 11.79 -19.91 11.06
C ALA A 126 11.19 -20.95 10.11
N THR A 127 10.06 -20.62 9.49
CA THR A 127 9.33 -21.51 8.57
C THR A 127 9.47 -21.13 7.10
N GLU A 128 10.13 -20.01 6.81
CA GLU A 128 10.25 -19.37 5.49
C GLU A 128 8.88 -19.15 4.80
N GLN A 129 7.83 -18.94 5.59
CA GLN A 129 6.47 -18.73 5.10
C GLN A 129 6.06 -17.26 5.12
N TYR A 130 5.31 -16.90 4.09
CA TYR A 130 4.68 -15.59 3.96
C TYR A 130 3.19 -15.70 4.25
N GLN A 131 2.65 -14.69 4.92
CA GLN A 131 1.23 -14.58 5.19
C GLN A 131 0.72 -13.22 4.75
N ALA A 132 -0.01 -13.18 3.64
CA ALA A 132 -0.67 -11.97 3.15
C ALA A 132 -2.08 -11.86 3.72
N SER A 133 -2.45 -10.68 4.16
CA SER A 133 -3.81 -10.33 4.53
C SER A 133 -4.49 -9.55 3.41
N ALA A 134 -5.72 -9.89 3.07
CA ALA A 134 -6.55 -9.14 2.13
C ALA A 134 -7.97 -9.00 2.71
N TYR A 135 -8.79 -8.06 2.21
CA TYR A 135 -10.18 -7.97 2.66
C TYR A 135 -11.10 -8.95 1.91
N LYS A 136 -12.10 -9.50 2.61
CA LYS A 136 -13.22 -10.24 1.99
C LYS A 136 -14.27 -9.28 1.43
N PHE A 137 -15.46 -9.79 1.11
CA PHE A 137 -16.63 -8.96 0.77
C PHE A 137 -16.91 -7.93 1.88
N PHE A 138 -17.06 -8.41 3.11
CA PHE A 138 -17.08 -7.58 4.31
C PHE A 138 -15.68 -7.03 4.65
N PRO A 139 -15.58 -5.97 5.47
CA PRO A 139 -14.30 -5.43 5.98
C PRO A 139 -13.59 -6.37 6.98
N ILE A 140 -13.67 -7.68 6.74
CA ILE A 140 -13.04 -8.77 7.47
C ILE A 140 -11.78 -9.17 6.70
N LYS A 141 -10.65 -9.25 7.40
CA LYS A 141 -9.39 -9.71 6.82
C LYS A 141 -9.41 -11.23 6.62
N ARG A 142 -8.95 -11.69 5.46
CA ARG A 142 -8.59 -13.09 5.18
C ARG A 142 -7.08 -13.21 5.09
N LYS A 143 -6.53 -14.28 5.65
CA LYS A 143 -5.09 -14.59 5.60
C LYS A 143 -4.85 -15.62 4.50
N ILE A 144 -3.76 -15.43 3.74
CA ILE A 144 -3.31 -16.31 2.67
C ILE A 144 -1.87 -16.66 3.00
N THR A 145 -1.62 -17.93 3.33
CA THR A 145 -0.26 -18.44 3.62
C THR A 145 0.34 -19.08 2.37
N PHE A 146 1.57 -18.69 2.05
CA PHE A 146 2.27 -19.12 0.84
C PHE A 146 3.78 -19.09 1.03
N LYS A 147 4.48 -19.82 0.18
CA LYS A 147 5.94 -19.80 0.07
C LYS A 147 6.39 -19.06 -1.18
N LEU A 148 7.69 -18.82 -1.32
CA LEU A 148 8.26 -18.14 -2.49
C LEU A 148 7.99 -18.91 -3.80
N GLU A 149 7.95 -20.25 -3.73
CA GLU A 149 7.63 -21.13 -4.86
C GLU A 149 6.18 -21.01 -5.36
N ASP A 150 5.26 -20.58 -4.51
CA ASP A 150 3.85 -20.37 -4.86
C ASP A 150 3.60 -19.06 -5.61
N ILE A 151 4.64 -18.22 -5.77
CA ILE A 151 4.56 -16.90 -6.41
C ILE A 151 4.84 -17.02 -7.90
N THR A 152 3.95 -16.47 -8.70
CA THR A 152 4.10 -16.35 -10.15
C THR A 152 3.89 -14.89 -10.53
N VAL A 153 4.82 -14.32 -11.28
CA VAL A 153 4.66 -12.98 -11.84
C VAL A 153 3.99 -13.13 -13.21
N PRO A 154 2.81 -12.52 -13.43
CA PRO A 154 2.17 -12.55 -14.74
C PRO A 154 2.98 -11.73 -15.76
N ASP A 155 3.11 -12.24 -16.98
CA ASP A 155 3.84 -11.58 -18.08
C ASP A 155 3.22 -10.21 -18.44
N VAL A 156 1.88 -10.12 -18.34
CA VAL A 156 1.14 -8.87 -18.48
C VAL A 156 0.47 -8.53 -17.13
N PRO A 157 0.96 -7.53 -16.39
CA PRO A 157 0.30 -7.10 -15.15
C PRO A 157 -1.08 -6.52 -15.48
N GLY A 158 -2.12 -7.06 -14.85
CA GLY A 158 -3.46 -6.46 -14.92
C GLY A 158 -3.54 -5.16 -14.13
N ALA A 159 -4.57 -4.34 -14.37
CA ALA A 159 -4.75 -3.03 -13.72
C ALA A 159 -4.68 -3.04 -12.18
N PHE A 160 -4.93 -4.19 -11.54
CA PHE A 160 -4.86 -4.38 -10.09
C PHE A 160 -4.17 -5.71 -9.74
N THR A 161 -3.09 -6.06 -10.43
CA THR A 161 -2.36 -7.32 -10.18
C THR A 161 -0.87 -7.13 -10.42
N THR A 162 -0.09 -7.26 -9.36
CA THR A 162 1.40 -7.20 -9.41
C THR A 162 1.99 -8.60 -9.43
N LEU A 163 1.39 -9.53 -8.68
CA LEU A 163 1.86 -10.90 -8.53
C LEU A 163 0.69 -11.85 -8.31
N CYS A 164 0.87 -13.13 -8.62
CA CYS A 164 -0.10 -14.18 -8.37
C CYS A 164 0.45 -15.14 -7.32
N VAL A 165 -0.32 -15.42 -6.28
CA VAL A 165 0.01 -16.41 -5.25
C VAL A 165 -0.99 -17.54 -5.35
N LYS A 166 -0.56 -18.78 -5.64
CA LYS A 166 -1.47 -19.93 -5.80
C LYS A 166 -2.63 -19.65 -6.75
N ASN A 167 -2.33 -19.02 -7.90
CA ASN A 167 -3.33 -18.56 -8.88
C ASN A 167 -4.32 -17.49 -8.37
N ILE A 168 -4.01 -16.83 -7.24
CA ILE A 168 -4.79 -15.70 -6.71
C ILE A 168 -4.05 -14.41 -7.07
N PRO A 169 -4.65 -13.51 -7.88
CA PRO A 169 -4.02 -12.25 -8.22
C PRO A 169 -4.02 -11.31 -7.01
N LEU A 170 -2.83 -10.80 -6.69
CA LEU A 170 -2.59 -9.87 -5.60
C LEU A 170 -1.98 -8.57 -6.13
N LEU A 171 -2.40 -7.47 -5.55
CA LEU A 171 -1.89 -6.13 -5.79
C LEU A 171 -1.03 -5.70 -4.60
N CYS A 172 0.25 -5.50 -4.88
CA CYS A 172 1.23 -4.99 -3.94
C CYS A 172 2.01 -3.83 -4.58
N SER A 173 2.23 -2.75 -3.82
CA SER A 173 3.05 -1.64 -4.27
C SER A 173 4.51 -1.83 -3.81
N PRO A 174 5.52 -1.64 -4.66
CA PRO A 174 6.92 -1.76 -4.26
C PRO A 174 7.31 -0.81 -3.12
N SER A 175 6.73 0.40 -3.10
CA SER A 175 7.01 1.44 -2.11
C SER A 175 6.47 1.13 -0.70
N ASP A 176 5.55 0.16 -0.59
CA ASP A 176 4.91 -0.24 0.67
C ASP A 176 5.67 -1.38 1.39
N PHE A 177 6.78 -1.85 0.82
CA PHE A 177 7.67 -2.83 1.45
C PHE A 177 8.62 -2.16 2.43
N LEU A 178 8.62 -2.65 3.67
CA LEU A 178 9.58 -2.23 4.71
C LEU A 178 10.99 -2.76 4.43
N TYR A 179 11.05 -3.93 3.79
CA TYR A 179 12.30 -4.61 3.43
C TYR A 179 12.31 -4.89 1.92
N PRO A 180 12.94 -4.03 1.10
CA PRO A 180 12.93 -4.15 -0.37
C PRO A 180 13.48 -5.48 -0.88
N LYS A 181 14.37 -6.14 -0.12
CA LYS A 181 14.95 -7.45 -0.45
C LYS A 181 13.87 -8.53 -0.68
N HIS A 182 12.77 -8.52 0.08
CA HIS A 182 11.69 -9.49 -0.12
C HIS A 182 10.93 -9.25 -1.42
N TYR A 183 10.79 -7.98 -1.84
CA TYR A 183 10.15 -7.65 -3.11
C TYR A 183 10.96 -8.14 -4.31
N ILE A 184 12.29 -7.98 -4.27
CA ILE A 184 13.22 -8.51 -5.29
C ILE A 184 13.06 -10.03 -5.42
N LYS A 185 12.98 -10.74 -4.29
CA LYS A 185 12.72 -12.19 -4.26
C LYS A 185 11.36 -12.54 -4.86
N PHE A 186 10.29 -11.81 -4.53
CA PHE A 186 8.94 -12.05 -5.07
C PHE A 186 8.89 -11.90 -6.59
N MET A 187 9.65 -10.96 -7.14
CA MET A 187 9.73 -10.75 -8.58
C MET A 187 10.66 -11.73 -9.29
N GLY A 188 11.43 -12.52 -8.54
CA GLY A 188 12.39 -13.48 -9.12
C GLY A 188 13.68 -12.86 -9.64
N TYR A 189 13.96 -11.58 -9.36
CA TYR A 189 15.17 -10.88 -9.80
C TYR A 189 16.47 -11.36 -9.12
N ASP A 190 16.35 -12.22 -8.11
CA ASP A 190 17.48 -12.82 -7.39
C ASP A 190 18.08 -14.03 -8.12
N LYS A 191 17.38 -14.58 -9.13
CA LYS A 191 17.85 -15.72 -9.93
C LYS A 191 18.73 -15.23 -11.08
N PRO A 192 19.80 -15.95 -11.45
CA PRO A 192 20.58 -15.62 -12.64
C PRO A 192 19.64 -15.62 -13.85
N VAL A 193 19.68 -14.53 -14.62
CA VAL A 193 18.81 -14.36 -15.79
C VAL A 193 19.27 -15.35 -16.86
N ASP A 194 18.52 -16.42 -17.06
CA ASP A 194 18.65 -17.25 -18.26
C ASP A 194 18.04 -16.47 -19.43
N TYR A 195 18.87 -15.64 -20.08
CA TYR A 195 18.52 -14.89 -21.29
C TYR A 195 18.28 -15.84 -22.47
N GLN A 196 17.18 -16.57 -22.46
CA GLN A 196 16.70 -17.27 -23.65
C GLN A 196 15.99 -16.26 -24.54
N LEU A 197 16.78 -15.51 -25.31
CA LEU A 197 16.33 -14.71 -26.44
C LEU A 197 15.63 -15.64 -27.44
N SER A 198 14.31 -15.73 -27.39
CA SER A 198 13.53 -16.27 -28.49
C SER A 198 13.65 -15.28 -29.64
N THR A 199 14.63 -15.51 -30.52
CA THR A 199 14.69 -14.85 -31.82
C THR A 199 13.36 -15.11 -32.53
N PRO A 200 12.70 -14.07 -33.08
CA PRO A 200 11.52 -14.25 -33.90
C PRO A 200 11.88 -15.22 -35.03
N LYS A 201 11.17 -16.35 -35.14
CA LYS A 201 11.31 -17.23 -36.29
C LYS A 201 10.98 -16.42 -37.54
N GLU A 202 12.03 -16.05 -38.26
CA GLU A 202 12.01 -15.54 -39.62
C GLU A 202 11.32 -16.57 -40.51
N GLN A 203 10.03 -16.40 -40.73
CA GLN A 203 9.27 -17.18 -41.70
C GLN A 203 9.47 -16.50 -43.06
N ASN A 204 10.56 -16.82 -43.76
CA ASN A 204 10.71 -16.48 -45.16
C ASN A 204 11.32 -17.64 -45.97
N LYS A 205 10.62 -17.96 -47.07
CA LYS A 205 11.04 -18.68 -48.29
C LYS A 205 11.09 -20.22 -48.32
N ASP A 206 10.10 -20.72 -49.08
CA ASP A 206 10.30 -21.33 -50.40
C ASP A 206 10.40 -22.87 -50.51
N ASN A 207 9.92 -23.35 -51.66
CA ASN A 207 9.94 -24.67 -52.32
C ASN A 207 8.66 -25.51 -52.12
N THR A 208 7.73 -25.57 -53.09
CA THR A 208 7.79 -26.13 -54.46
C THR A 208 7.96 -27.65 -54.49
N LYS A 209 6.95 -28.32 -55.09
CA LYS A 209 6.89 -29.69 -55.66
C LYS A 209 7.18 -30.90 -54.75
N SER A 210 6.20 -31.77 -54.61
CA SER A 210 6.04 -32.91 -55.55
C SER A 210 4.63 -33.47 -55.51
#